data_AF-A0A819P3W6-F1
#
_entry.id   AF-A0A819P3W6-F1
#
_cell.length_a   1.000
_cell.length_b   1.000
_cell.length_c   1.000
_cell.angle_alpha   90.00
_cell.angle_beta   90.00
_cell.angle_gamma   90.00
#
_symmetry.space_group_name_H-M   'P 1'
#
loop_
_entity.id
_entity.type
_entity.pdbx_description
1 polymer ?
#
loop_
_entity_poly.entity_id
_entity_poly.type
_entity_poly.pdbx_seq_one_letter_code
_entity_poly.pdbx_strand_id
1 'polypeptide(L)'
;MITKGTVLPVLSVRVHPWETDSVTPTVQQFDSYSELEKFVRDSADPKVLPGVTLFLHFPWLGNIGHTLFDGLYPAYVALIRFPPRHLQPFRLLASIGECSTCRDEDIFNRFSGLGIMKHYVLNDMSNGSWFVFDEFVMGSGMMCQRCTQSNLQLPGGVELDGSRLFRDRMYLQYGVIPPVRRYNYSTEGRNRHDILVAYVIDNKRYTESDREEINAAMKEINNYTIEHQNR
;
A
#
# COMPACT_ATOMS: atom_id res chain seq x y z
N MET A 1 1.18 -9.13 23.86
CA MET A 1 1.16 -9.76 25.21
C MET A 1 1.97 -8.90 26.15
N ILE A 2 1.55 -8.79 27.41
CA ILE A 2 2.15 -7.87 28.37
C ILE A 2 2.46 -8.63 29.67
N THR A 3 3.66 -8.50 30.22
CA THR A 3 3.99 -8.97 31.57
C THR A 3 3.45 -8.00 32.62
N LYS A 4 2.93 -8.52 33.75
CA LYS A 4 2.47 -7.68 34.89
C LYS A 4 3.51 -6.58 35.22
N GLY A 5 3.04 -5.35 35.36
CA GLY A 5 3.86 -4.16 35.64
C GLY A 5 4.22 -3.31 34.42
N THR A 6 3.93 -3.78 33.20
CA THR A 6 4.12 -2.97 31.99
C THR A 6 2.85 -2.18 31.67
N VAL A 7 2.95 -0.87 31.55
CA VAL A 7 1.84 0.00 31.15
C VAL A 7 1.92 0.20 29.63
N LEU A 8 1.02 -0.41 28.87
CA LEU A 8 0.77 0.02 27.50
C LEU A 8 -0.38 1.02 27.47
N PRO A 9 -0.32 2.06 26.62
CA PRO A 9 -1.48 2.91 26.38
C PRO A 9 -2.65 2.06 25.85
N VAL A 10 -3.89 2.52 26.04
CA VAL A 10 -5.06 1.92 25.38
C VAL A 10 -4.87 2.12 23.88
N LEU A 11 -4.38 1.10 23.19
CA LEU A 11 -4.15 1.11 21.76
C LEU A 11 -5.44 0.69 21.07
N SER A 12 -6.16 1.66 20.53
CA SER A 12 -7.33 1.42 19.69
C SER A 12 -6.89 1.42 18.23
N VAL A 13 -7.03 0.31 17.53
CA VAL A 13 -6.61 0.18 16.13
C VAL A 13 -7.81 0.41 15.23
N ARG A 14 -7.68 1.30 14.23
CA ARG A 14 -8.70 1.45 13.18
C ARG A 14 -8.40 0.47 12.06
N VAL A 15 -9.28 -0.51 11.88
CA VAL A 15 -9.17 -1.55 10.84
C VAL A 15 -9.91 -1.21 9.56
N HIS A 16 -10.79 -0.20 9.61
CA HIS A 16 -11.61 0.21 8.49
C HIS A 16 -11.58 1.73 8.34
N PRO A 17 -11.40 2.27 7.12
CA PRO A 17 -11.33 3.72 6.88
C PRO A 17 -12.67 4.43 7.09
N TRP A 18 -13.79 3.71 7.03
CA TRP A 18 -15.15 4.27 7.10
C TRP A 18 -15.91 3.90 8.38
N GLU A 19 -15.37 3.00 9.19
CA GLU A 19 -15.96 2.70 10.49
C GLU A 19 -15.25 3.57 11.54
N THR A 20 -16.04 4.14 12.43
CA THR A 20 -15.53 4.87 13.60
C THR A 20 -15.11 3.94 14.72
N ASP A 21 -15.53 2.68 14.64
CA ASP A 21 -15.30 1.68 15.66
C ASP A 21 -13.83 1.30 15.66
N SER A 22 -13.21 1.50 16.82
CA SER A 22 -11.83 1.09 17.04
C SER A 22 -11.82 -0.32 17.61
N VAL A 23 -11.02 -1.18 17.00
CA VAL A 23 -10.77 -2.51 17.56
C VAL A 23 -9.79 -2.33 18.70
N THR A 24 -10.24 -2.65 19.91
CA THR A 24 -9.34 -2.77 21.06
C THR A 24 -8.82 -4.21 21.08
N PRO A 25 -7.53 -4.46 20.83
CA PRO A 25 -6.99 -5.81 20.87
C PRO A 25 -7.23 -6.45 22.23
N THR A 26 -7.63 -7.72 22.25
CA THR A 26 -7.71 -8.48 23.50
C THR A 26 -6.30 -8.62 24.08
N VAL A 27 -6.11 -8.11 25.30
CA VAL A 27 -4.82 -8.17 25.98
C VAL A 27 -4.82 -9.36 26.94
N GLN A 28 -3.94 -10.33 26.68
CA GLN A 28 -3.60 -11.37 27.63
C GLN A 28 -2.37 -10.97 28.45
N GLN A 29 -2.51 -11.02 29.77
CA GLN A 29 -1.45 -10.73 30.74
C GLN A 29 -0.89 -12.02 31.32
N PHE A 30 0.42 -12.02 31.57
CA PHE A 30 1.14 -13.13 32.21
C PHE A 30 1.88 -12.62 33.44
N ASP A 31 2.01 -13.48 34.47
CA ASP A 31 2.62 -13.09 35.74
C ASP A 31 4.15 -13.12 35.65
N SER A 32 4.69 -13.85 34.68
CA SER A 32 6.13 -13.89 34.40
C SER A 32 6.45 -14.15 32.93
N TYR A 33 7.70 -13.90 32.54
CA TYR A 33 8.21 -14.28 31.22
C TYR A 33 8.16 -15.80 30.99
N SER A 34 8.37 -16.60 32.05
CA SER A 34 8.29 -18.07 31.96
C SER A 34 6.88 -18.55 31.60
N GLU A 35 5.84 -17.95 32.18
CA GLU A 35 4.45 -18.26 31.83
C GLU A 35 4.11 -17.83 30.39
N LEU A 36 4.60 -16.67 29.97
CA LEU A 36 4.48 -16.22 28.59
C LEU A 36 5.14 -17.22 27.63
N GLU A 37 6.39 -17.60 27.90
CA GLU A 37 7.13 -18.55 27.07
C GLU A 37 6.40 -19.90 27.01
N LYS A 38 5.93 -20.40 28.15
CA LYS A 38 5.14 -21.63 28.23
C LYS A 38 3.86 -21.53 27.41
N PHE A 39 3.12 -20.44 27.50
CA PHE A 39 1.91 -20.23 26.70
C PHE A 39 2.21 -20.22 25.20
N VAL A 40 3.26 -19.51 24.78
CA VAL A 40 3.64 -19.43 23.36
C VAL A 40 4.05 -20.80 22.82
N ARG A 41 4.82 -21.57 23.59
CA ARG A 41 5.32 -22.89 23.17
C ARG A 41 4.26 -23.98 23.23
N ASP A 42 3.46 -24.02 24.29
CA ASP A 42 2.63 -25.20 24.62
C ASP A 42 1.15 -25.00 24.27
N SER A 43 0.65 -23.76 24.27
CA SER A 43 -0.77 -23.47 24.06
C SER A 43 -1.05 -22.80 22.72
N ALA A 44 -0.20 -21.85 22.34
CA ALA A 44 -0.43 -21.07 21.13
C ALA A 44 0.05 -21.78 19.86
N ASP A 45 1.20 -22.45 19.93
CA ASP A 45 1.92 -23.07 18.79
C ASP A 45 1.81 -22.21 17.50
N PRO A 46 2.28 -20.96 17.53
CA PRO A 46 1.91 -20.00 16.51
C PRO A 46 2.61 -20.28 15.18
N LYS A 47 1.84 -20.15 14.10
CA LYS A 47 2.40 -20.09 12.75
C LYS A 47 3.07 -18.73 12.55
N VAL A 48 4.39 -18.75 12.42
CA VAL A 48 5.18 -17.55 12.17
C VAL A 48 5.05 -17.17 10.70
N LEU A 49 4.70 -15.91 10.45
CA LEU A 49 4.65 -15.28 9.14
C LEU A 49 5.86 -14.36 9.00
N PRO A 50 6.94 -14.84 8.37
CA PRO A 50 8.19 -14.09 8.35
C PRO A 50 8.09 -12.85 7.47
N GLY A 51 8.93 -11.87 7.80
CA GLY A 51 9.11 -10.63 7.06
C GLY A 51 7.98 -9.61 7.26
N VAL A 52 7.93 -8.63 6.35
CA VAL A 52 6.98 -7.51 6.44
C VAL A 52 5.60 -7.94 5.92
N THR A 53 4.58 -7.74 6.74
CA THR A 53 3.18 -7.83 6.32
C THR A 53 2.53 -6.45 6.37
N LEU A 54 1.99 -6.02 5.23
CA LEU A 54 1.28 -4.75 5.08
C LEU A 54 -0.23 -5.01 5.03
N PHE A 55 -0.98 -4.39 5.93
CA PHE A 55 -2.43 -4.47 5.93
C PHE A 55 -3.09 -3.40 5.06
N LEU A 56 -4.10 -3.80 4.30
CA LEU A 56 -5.03 -2.88 3.65
C LEU A 56 -6.46 -3.38 3.77
N HIS A 57 -7.39 -2.44 3.87
CA HIS A 57 -8.82 -2.71 3.69
C HIS A 57 -9.30 -1.94 2.45
N PHE A 58 -9.92 -2.64 1.50
CA PHE A 58 -10.32 -2.05 0.23
C PHE A 58 -11.61 -2.70 -0.33
N PRO A 59 -12.74 -1.99 -0.29
CA PRO A 59 -14.03 -2.55 -0.71
C PRO A 59 -14.34 -2.41 -2.22
N TRP A 60 -13.55 -1.65 -2.99
CA TRP A 60 -13.88 -1.26 -4.38
C TRP A 60 -13.11 -2.00 -5.46
N LEU A 61 -13.20 -3.33 -5.47
CA LEU A 61 -12.57 -4.15 -6.51
C LEU A 61 -13.16 -3.87 -7.91
N GLY A 62 -12.38 -4.16 -8.95
CA GLY A 62 -12.85 -4.15 -10.35
C GLY A 62 -12.56 -2.85 -11.10
N ASN A 63 -11.90 -1.88 -10.46
CA ASN A 63 -11.46 -0.66 -11.10
C ASN A 63 -9.99 -0.40 -10.77
N ILE A 64 -9.12 -0.47 -11.79
CA ILE A 64 -7.67 -0.30 -11.62
C ILE A 64 -7.27 1.02 -10.94
N GLY A 65 -8.01 2.10 -11.18
CA GLY A 65 -7.78 3.38 -10.52
C GLY A 65 -7.99 3.28 -9.02
N HIS A 66 -9.11 2.68 -8.59
CA HIS A 66 -9.37 2.43 -7.18
C HIS A 66 -8.36 1.44 -6.58
N THR A 67 -8.03 0.35 -7.28
CA THR A 67 -7.03 -0.64 -6.83
C THR A 67 -5.69 0.04 -6.49
N LEU A 68 -5.22 0.92 -7.40
CA LEU A 68 -3.93 1.57 -7.27
C LEU A 68 -3.96 2.73 -6.29
N PHE A 69 -4.90 3.66 -6.43
CA PHE A 69 -4.85 4.95 -5.73
C PHE A 69 -5.64 4.99 -4.42
N ASP A 70 -6.71 4.21 -4.30
CA ASP A 70 -7.50 4.16 -3.06
C ASP A 70 -7.07 2.99 -2.16
N GLY A 71 -6.60 1.90 -2.77
CA GLY A 71 -6.11 0.70 -2.07
C GLY A 71 -4.60 0.71 -1.82
N LEU A 72 -3.81 0.40 -2.84
CA LEU A 72 -2.37 0.14 -2.70
C LEU A 72 -1.54 1.36 -2.31
N TYR A 73 -1.78 2.50 -2.94
CA TYR A 73 -0.95 3.69 -2.76
C TYR A 73 -0.93 4.18 -1.29
N PRO A 74 -2.09 4.35 -0.62
CA PRO A 74 -2.13 4.70 0.81
C PRO A 74 -1.38 3.70 1.70
N ALA A 75 -1.58 2.40 1.45
CA ALA A 75 -0.93 1.35 2.22
C ALA A 75 0.61 1.39 2.03
N TYR A 76 1.06 1.57 0.79
CA TYR A 76 2.49 1.67 0.48
C TYR A 76 3.13 2.94 1.06
N VAL A 77 2.42 4.08 1.03
CA VAL A 77 2.87 5.32 1.67
C VAL A 77 3.05 5.13 3.19
N ALA A 78 2.18 4.36 3.84
CA ALA A 78 2.36 3.98 5.24
C ALA A 78 3.65 3.16 5.44
N LEU A 79 3.96 2.24 4.51
CA LEU A 79 5.18 1.43 4.55
C LEU A 79 6.46 2.24 4.32
N ILE A 80 6.44 3.23 3.43
CA ILE A 80 7.62 4.06 3.11
C ILE A 80 8.17 4.76 4.35
N ARG A 81 7.30 5.09 5.32
CA ARG A 81 7.68 5.74 6.59
C ARG A 81 8.60 4.89 7.47
N PHE A 82 8.73 3.61 7.17
CA PHE A 82 9.63 2.67 7.86
C PHE A 82 10.75 2.23 6.90
N PRO A 83 11.69 3.11 6.53
CA PRO A 83 12.83 2.69 5.70
C PRO A 83 13.71 1.68 6.47
N PRO A 84 14.30 0.67 5.79
CA PRO A 84 14.26 0.41 4.35
C PRO A 84 13.13 -0.55 3.91
N ARG A 85 12.08 -0.76 4.72
CA ARG A 85 11.11 -1.85 4.53
C ARG A 85 10.37 -1.83 3.19
N HIS A 86 10.06 -0.65 2.68
CA HIS A 86 9.41 -0.49 1.37
C HIS A 86 10.25 -0.95 0.17
N LEU A 87 11.58 -1.11 0.34
CA LEU A 87 12.49 -1.58 -0.71
C LEU A 87 12.48 -3.11 -0.87
N GLN A 88 11.96 -3.84 0.12
CA GLN A 88 11.93 -5.31 0.10
C GLN A 88 10.56 -5.82 -0.39
N PRO A 89 10.47 -7.09 -0.85
CA PRO A 89 9.20 -7.78 -0.98
C PRO A 89 8.46 -7.83 0.36
N PHE A 90 7.15 -7.67 0.34
CA PHE A 90 6.29 -7.76 1.52
C PHE A 90 5.04 -8.58 1.20
N ARG A 91 4.40 -9.11 2.23
CA ARG A 91 3.12 -9.79 2.12
C ARG A 91 2.00 -8.78 2.29
N LEU A 92 0.93 -8.90 1.51
CA LEU A 92 -0.24 -8.07 1.67
C LEU A 92 -1.31 -8.82 2.46
N LEU A 93 -1.68 -8.35 3.64
CA LEU A 93 -2.88 -8.83 4.34
C LEU A 93 -4.06 -7.95 3.91
N ALA A 94 -4.87 -8.47 3.00
CA ALA A 94 -5.90 -7.69 2.33
C ALA A 94 -7.30 -8.05 2.84
N SER A 95 -7.97 -7.09 3.46
CA SER A 95 -9.40 -7.15 3.75
C SER A 95 -10.15 -6.63 2.52
N ILE A 96 -10.44 -7.55 1.60
CA ILE A 96 -11.11 -7.30 0.32
C ILE A 96 -12.27 -8.30 0.16
N GLY A 97 -13.28 -7.92 -0.63
CA GLY A 97 -14.37 -8.82 -1.00
C GLY A 97 -13.93 -9.89 -2.01
N GLU A 98 -14.85 -10.78 -2.36
CA GLU A 98 -14.63 -11.71 -3.48
C GLU A 98 -14.97 -11.02 -4.80
N CYS A 99 -14.08 -11.15 -5.79
CA CYS A 99 -14.40 -10.78 -7.16
C CYS A 99 -13.67 -11.68 -8.16
N SER A 100 -14.39 -12.67 -8.70
CA SER A 100 -13.83 -13.69 -9.60
C SER A 100 -13.41 -13.15 -10.98
N THR A 101 -13.94 -11.98 -11.39
CA THR A 101 -13.62 -11.35 -12.68
C THR A 101 -12.65 -10.19 -12.56
N CYS A 102 -12.28 -9.79 -11.34
CA CYS A 102 -11.41 -8.67 -11.08
C CYS A 102 -9.94 -9.05 -11.23
N ARG A 103 -9.12 -8.14 -11.77
CA ARG A 103 -7.65 -8.32 -11.86
C ARG A 103 -6.89 -7.67 -10.71
N ASP A 104 -7.61 -7.17 -9.72
CA ASP A 104 -7.07 -6.49 -8.54
C ASP A 104 -6.11 -7.39 -7.74
N GLU A 105 -6.47 -8.67 -7.55
CA GLU A 105 -5.63 -9.64 -6.83
C GLU A 105 -4.28 -9.84 -7.54
N ASP A 106 -4.23 -9.86 -8.87
CA ASP A 106 -2.99 -9.97 -9.64
C ASP A 106 -2.11 -8.74 -9.42
N ILE A 107 -2.71 -7.54 -9.42
CA ILE A 107 -2.01 -6.28 -9.14
C ILE A 107 -1.44 -6.30 -7.72
N PHE A 108 -2.25 -6.69 -6.73
CA PHE A 108 -1.85 -6.80 -5.34
C PHE A 108 -0.70 -7.81 -5.15
N ASN A 109 -0.84 -9.02 -5.72
CA ASN A 109 0.15 -10.08 -5.66
C ASN A 109 1.50 -9.63 -6.23
N ARG A 110 1.48 -9.06 -7.43
CA ARG A 110 2.70 -8.63 -8.12
C ARG A 110 3.32 -7.43 -7.41
N PHE A 111 2.54 -6.44 -6.97
CA PHE A 111 3.09 -5.27 -6.28
C PHE A 111 3.74 -5.61 -4.95
N SER A 112 3.16 -6.54 -4.17
CA SER A 112 3.69 -6.93 -2.86
C SER A 112 4.96 -7.78 -2.99
N GLY A 113 5.03 -8.66 -3.99
CA GLY A 113 6.19 -9.51 -4.27
C GLY A 113 6.26 -10.77 -3.41
N LEU A 114 5.61 -10.82 -2.24
CA LEU A 114 5.36 -12.06 -1.48
C LEU A 114 3.90 -12.54 -1.57
N GLY A 115 3.11 -11.90 -2.42
CA GLY A 115 1.71 -12.24 -2.66
C GLY A 115 0.73 -11.60 -1.66
N ILE A 116 -0.52 -12.01 -1.80
CA ILE A 116 -1.67 -11.60 -1.00
C ILE A 116 -2.12 -12.73 -0.08
N MET A 117 -2.46 -12.38 1.15
CA MET A 117 -3.21 -13.18 2.10
C MET A 117 -4.53 -12.47 2.33
N LYS A 118 -5.63 -13.13 1.99
CA LYS A 118 -6.96 -12.54 2.18
C LYS A 118 -7.35 -12.63 3.65
N HIS A 119 -7.83 -11.53 4.21
CA HIS A 119 -8.11 -11.41 5.65
C HIS A 119 -9.13 -12.45 6.12
N TYR A 120 -10.18 -12.71 5.33
CA TYR A 120 -11.17 -13.74 5.67
C TYR A 120 -10.57 -15.15 5.70
N VAL A 121 -9.63 -15.46 4.78
CA VAL A 121 -8.91 -16.74 4.80
C VAL A 121 -8.06 -16.87 6.06
N LEU A 122 -7.35 -15.80 6.45
CA LEU A 122 -6.58 -15.80 7.69
C LEU A 122 -7.50 -15.96 8.92
N ASN A 123 -8.65 -15.31 8.91
CA ASN A 123 -9.65 -15.43 9.98
C ASN A 123 -10.17 -16.87 10.09
N ASP A 124 -10.50 -17.51 8.98
CA ASP A 124 -10.96 -18.91 8.97
C ASP A 124 -9.85 -19.84 9.47
N MET A 125 -8.61 -19.61 9.05
CA MET A 125 -7.44 -20.35 9.53
C MET A 125 -7.10 -20.08 11.00
N SER A 126 -7.57 -18.96 11.58
CA SER A 126 -7.31 -18.59 12.97
C SER A 126 -8.21 -19.33 13.97
N ASN A 127 -9.21 -20.08 13.49
CA ASN A 127 -10.04 -20.92 14.34
C ASN A 127 -9.20 -22.07 14.94
N GLY A 128 -8.64 -21.83 16.12
CA GLY A 128 -7.75 -22.76 16.81
C GLY A 128 -6.27 -22.67 16.41
N SER A 129 -5.84 -21.60 15.74
CA SER A 129 -4.42 -21.37 15.42
C SER A 129 -4.02 -19.93 15.68
N TRP A 130 -2.82 -19.74 16.22
CA TRP A 130 -2.24 -18.42 16.40
C TRP A 130 -1.31 -18.07 15.24
N PHE A 131 -1.28 -16.79 14.88
CA PHE A 131 -0.34 -16.26 13.90
C PHE A 131 0.54 -15.20 14.55
N VAL A 132 1.84 -15.29 14.26
CA VAL A 132 2.81 -14.27 14.70
C VAL A 132 3.41 -13.65 13.45
N PHE A 133 3.30 -12.33 13.36
CA PHE A 133 3.95 -11.55 12.32
C PHE A 133 5.28 -11.04 12.86
N ASP A 134 6.37 -11.22 12.12
CA ASP A 134 7.64 -10.58 12.46
C ASP A 134 7.46 -9.06 12.48
N GLU A 135 6.84 -8.54 11.43
CA GLU A 135 6.53 -7.12 11.26
C GLU A 135 5.15 -6.96 10.64
N PHE A 136 4.31 -6.14 11.28
CA PHE A 136 2.98 -5.82 10.82
C PHE A 136 2.81 -4.31 10.70
N VAL A 137 2.62 -3.83 9.47
CA VAL A 137 2.41 -2.41 9.17
C VAL A 137 0.97 -2.19 8.79
N MET A 138 0.35 -1.21 9.44
CA MET A 138 -1.06 -0.90 9.26
C MET A 138 -1.27 0.61 9.31
N GLY A 139 -2.10 1.14 8.41
CA GLY A 139 -2.47 2.55 8.40
C GLY A 139 -3.40 2.92 9.55
N SER A 140 -3.40 4.18 9.98
CA SER A 140 -4.26 4.69 11.06
C SER A 140 -5.69 5.08 10.62
N GLY A 141 -6.15 4.59 9.47
CA GLY A 141 -7.49 4.84 8.91
C GLY A 141 -7.70 6.22 8.26
N MET A 142 -6.89 7.24 8.57
CA MET A 142 -7.02 8.58 7.98
C MET A 142 -5.97 8.91 6.89
N MET A 143 -5.13 7.95 6.50
CA MET A 143 -4.06 8.22 5.54
C MET A 143 -4.59 8.24 4.10
N CYS A 144 -4.26 9.32 3.38
CA CYS A 144 -4.26 9.48 1.91
C CYS A 144 -5.57 9.71 1.15
N GLN A 145 -6.76 9.88 1.76
CA GLN A 145 -7.94 10.25 0.95
C GLN A 145 -7.98 11.71 0.48
N ARG A 146 -7.16 12.60 1.05
CA ARG A 146 -7.12 14.04 0.73
C ARG A 146 -5.71 14.65 0.80
N CYS A 147 -4.68 13.90 0.42
CA CYS A 147 -3.35 14.50 0.33
C CYS A 147 -3.19 15.15 -1.05
N THR A 148 -3.45 16.46 -1.14
CA THR A 148 -3.01 17.30 -2.27
C THR A 148 -1.48 17.40 -2.36
N GLN A 149 -0.77 16.87 -1.36
CA GLN A 149 0.68 16.79 -1.31
C GLN A 149 1.10 15.32 -1.18
N SER A 150 1.15 14.63 -2.31
CA SER A 150 1.48 13.21 -2.44
C SER A 150 2.87 12.85 -1.88
N ASN A 151 3.73 13.85 -1.71
CA ASN A 151 5.11 13.69 -1.29
C ASN A 151 5.37 14.00 0.18
N LEU A 152 4.40 14.25 1.07
CA LEU A 152 4.70 14.62 2.46
C LEU A 152 4.19 13.62 3.52
N GLN A 153 4.95 13.46 4.61
CA GLN A 153 4.46 12.83 5.84
C GLN A 153 3.49 13.75 6.60
N LEU A 154 2.31 13.23 6.96
CA LEU A 154 1.48 13.75 8.06
C LEU A 154 1.86 12.97 9.34
N PRO A 155 2.14 13.55 10.51
CA PRO A 155 2.62 14.89 10.86
C PRO A 155 4.15 14.92 10.84
N GLY A 156 4.78 15.87 10.14
CA GLY A 156 6.24 15.97 10.13
C GLY A 156 6.86 16.62 8.90
N GLY A 157 6.10 16.83 7.81
CA GLY A 157 6.56 17.61 6.66
C GLY A 157 7.75 17.01 5.90
N VAL A 158 8.13 15.76 6.21
CA VAL A 158 9.24 15.07 5.55
C VAL A 158 8.79 14.64 4.16
N GLU A 159 9.57 14.99 3.15
CA GLU A 159 9.31 14.58 1.78
C GLU A 159 9.55 13.07 1.62
N LEU A 160 8.50 12.33 1.29
CA LEU A 160 8.48 10.88 1.09
C LEU A 160 8.79 10.48 -0.36
N ASP A 161 8.56 11.38 -1.31
CA ASP A 161 8.65 11.06 -2.75
C ASP A 161 7.78 9.83 -3.11
N GLY A 162 6.62 9.74 -2.45
CA GLY A 162 5.81 8.52 -2.37
C GLY A 162 5.25 8.09 -3.72
N SER A 163 4.80 9.04 -4.54
CA SER A 163 4.32 8.78 -5.90
C SER A 163 5.41 8.16 -6.77
N ARG A 164 6.64 8.67 -6.67
CA ARG A 164 7.77 8.13 -7.42
C ARG A 164 8.12 6.73 -6.93
N LEU A 165 8.29 6.54 -5.63
CA LEU A 165 8.63 5.24 -5.05
C LEU A 165 7.57 4.17 -5.39
N PHE A 166 6.30 4.55 -5.41
CA PHE A 166 5.20 3.67 -5.79
C PHE A 166 5.29 3.29 -7.27
N ARG A 167 5.44 4.27 -8.16
CA ARG A 167 5.62 4.06 -9.60
C ARG A 167 6.84 3.20 -9.91
N ASP A 168 7.99 3.53 -9.34
CA ASP A 168 9.25 2.82 -9.59
C ASP A 168 9.14 1.36 -9.12
N ARG A 169 8.48 1.12 -7.98
CA ARG A 169 8.17 -0.24 -7.53
C ARG A 169 7.26 -0.97 -8.52
N MET A 170 6.18 -0.33 -8.99
CA MET A 170 5.32 -0.93 -10.02
C MET A 170 6.14 -1.31 -11.25
N TYR A 171 6.95 -0.39 -11.79
CA TYR A 171 7.81 -0.70 -12.93
C TYR A 171 8.72 -1.90 -12.68
N LEU A 172 9.45 -1.92 -11.57
CA LEU A 172 10.33 -3.03 -11.21
C LEU A 172 9.58 -4.36 -11.08
N GLN A 173 8.40 -4.35 -10.45
CA GLN A 173 7.57 -5.54 -10.32
C GLN A 173 7.03 -6.03 -11.68
N TYR A 174 6.99 -5.18 -12.71
CA TYR A 174 6.66 -5.53 -14.09
C TYR A 174 7.88 -5.77 -15.00
N GLY A 175 9.10 -5.77 -14.45
CA GLY A 175 10.33 -5.94 -15.23
C GLY A 175 10.68 -4.71 -16.09
N VAL A 176 10.06 -3.56 -15.81
CA VAL A 176 10.35 -2.28 -16.45
C VAL A 176 11.40 -1.55 -15.63
N ILE A 177 12.48 -1.13 -16.27
CA ILE A 177 13.54 -0.36 -15.62
C ILE A 177 13.04 1.09 -15.44
N PRO A 178 12.99 1.63 -14.20
CA PRO A 178 12.63 3.02 -14.00
C PRO A 178 13.67 3.97 -14.65
N PRO A 179 13.26 5.15 -15.12
CA PRO A 179 14.19 6.10 -15.73
C PRO A 179 15.29 6.52 -14.73
N VAL A 180 16.54 6.51 -15.18
CA VAL A 180 17.72 6.84 -14.37
C VAL A 180 17.85 8.35 -14.23
N ARG A 181 17.58 9.09 -15.32
CA ARG A 181 17.64 10.56 -15.33
C ARG A 181 16.27 11.17 -15.07
N ARG A 182 16.25 12.05 -14.06
CA ARG A 182 15.08 12.80 -13.60
C ARG A 182 15.16 14.21 -14.18
N TYR A 183 14.48 14.44 -15.29
CA TYR A 183 14.16 15.78 -15.77
C TYR A 183 12.64 15.92 -15.75
N ASN A 184 12.13 17.16 -15.84
CA ASN A 184 10.70 17.40 -16.11
C ASN A 184 10.23 16.63 -17.36
N TYR A 185 11.16 16.28 -18.26
CA TYR A 185 10.93 15.55 -19.50
C TYR A 185 12.03 14.50 -19.67
N SER A 186 11.69 13.19 -19.56
CA SER A 186 12.63 12.10 -19.86
C SER A 186 12.10 11.23 -21.00
N THR A 187 12.90 11.06 -22.05
CA THR A 187 12.71 10.12 -23.16
C THR A 187 13.51 8.84 -23.02
N GLU A 188 14.14 8.64 -21.88
CA GLU A 188 14.97 7.47 -21.63
C GLU A 188 14.15 6.20 -21.86
N GLY A 189 14.55 5.40 -22.85
CA GLY A 189 13.85 4.18 -23.26
C GLY A 189 12.72 4.32 -24.29
N ARG A 190 12.38 5.53 -24.77
CA ARG A 190 11.39 5.75 -25.84
C ARG A 190 12.03 5.76 -27.23
N ASN A 191 11.43 5.04 -28.17
CA ASN A 191 11.70 5.19 -29.60
C ASN A 191 10.93 6.39 -30.17
N ARG A 192 11.42 6.99 -31.26
CA ARG A 192 10.78 8.12 -31.96
C ARG A 192 9.34 7.83 -32.46
N HIS A 193 8.97 6.56 -32.53
CA HIS A 193 7.66 6.10 -32.98
C HIS A 193 6.71 5.74 -31.82
N ASP A 194 7.18 5.82 -30.56
CA ASP A 194 6.38 5.44 -29.39
C ASP A 194 5.43 6.58 -29.00
N ILE A 195 4.17 6.45 -29.44
CA ILE A 195 3.08 7.34 -29.03
C ILE A 195 2.74 7.03 -27.56
N LEU A 196 2.89 8.03 -26.68
CA LEU A 196 2.38 7.90 -25.31
C LEU A 196 0.87 8.02 -25.37
N VAL A 197 0.19 6.93 -25.01
CA VAL A 197 -1.26 6.95 -24.80
C VAL A 197 -1.48 7.13 -23.31
N ALA A 198 -1.98 8.31 -22.92
CA ALA A 198 -2.44 8.54 -21.57
C ALA A 198 -3.97 8.42 -21.53
N TYR A 199 -4.44 7.62 -20.59
CA TYR A 199 -5.86 7.42 -20.33
C TYR A 199 -6.25 8.30 -19.15
N VAL A 200 -6.96 9.39 -19.45
CA VAL A 200 -7.57 10.22 -18.42
C VAL A 200 -8.91 9.61 -18.06
N ILE A 201 -9.02 9.08 -16.84
CA ILE A 201 -10.31 8.64 -16.30
C ILE A 201 -11.00 9.89 -15.76
N ASP A 202 -11.93 10.44 -16.56
CA ASP A 202 -12.67 11.62 -16.16
C ASP A 202 -13.50 11.34 -14.90
N ASN A 203 -13.21 12.10 -13.84
CA ASN A 203 -13.94 12.04 -12.58
C ASN A 203 -14.79 13.30 -12.40
N LYS A 204 -16.05 13.14 -12.00
CA LYS A 204 -16.98 14.24 -11.66
C LYS A 204 -16.45 15.19 -10.57
N ARG A 205 -15.45 14.78 -9.80
CA ARG A 205 -14.82 15.58 -8.74
C ARG A 205 -13.74 16.52 -9.25
N TYR A 206 -13.25 16.36 -10.48
CA TYR A 206 -12.29 17.30 -11.05
C TYR A 206 -12.98 18.64 -11.31
N THR A 207 -12.36 19.68 -10.77
CA THR A 207 -12.69 21.07 -11.06
C THR A 207 -12.27 21.42 -12.49
N GLU A 208 -12.72 22.56 -12.99
CA GLU A 208 -12.29 23.07 -14.28
C GLU A 208 -10.77 23.30 -14.32
N SER A 209 -10.20 23.82 -13.23
CA SER A 209 -8.75 23.98 -13.05
C SER A 209 -8.00 22.64 -13.14
N ASP A 210 -8.49 21.59 -12.49
CA ASP A 210 -7.86 20.26 -12.57
C ASP A 210 -7.87 19.73 -14.02
N ARG A 211 -8.94 20.00 -14.77
CA ARG A 211 -9.06 19.61 -16.17
C ARG A 211 -8.10 20.37 -17.07
N GLU A 212 -7.93 21.66 -16.82
CA GLU A 212 -6.96 22.49 -17.53
C GLU A 212 -5.54 21.98 -17.30
N GLU A 213 -5.17 21.66 -16.05
CA GLU A 213 -3.86 21.09 -15.71
C GLU A 213 -3.63 19.73 -16.35
N ILE A 214 -4.62 18.82 -16.29
CA ILE A 214 -4.54 17.51 -16.97
C ILE A 214 -4.36 17.71 -18.48
N ASN A 215 -5.14 18.59 -19.09
CA ASN A 215 -5.04 18.87 -20.53
C ASN A 215 -3.70 19.52 -20.90
N ALA A 216 -3.16 20.39 -20.05
CA ALA A 216 -1.85 20.98 -20.24
C ALA A 216 -0.75 19.90 -20.20
N ALA A 217 -0.79 19.01 -19.21
CA ALA A 217 0.14 17.88 -19.10
C ALA A 217 0.01 16.93 -20.30
N MET A 218 -1.20 16.64 -20.77
CA MET A 218 -1.44 15.83 -21.98
C MET A 218 -0.87 16.48 -23.24
N LYS A 219 -1.06 17.80 -23.40
CA LYS A 219 -0.48 18.56 -24.52
C LYS A 219 1.04 18.58 -24.45
N GLU A 220 1.61 18.74 -23.27
CA GLU A 220 3.06 18.68 -23.04
C GLU A 220 3.62 17.32 -23.48
N ILE A 221 3.00 16.23 -23.02
CA ILE A 221 3.36 14.85 -23.39
C ILE A 221 3.30 14.63 -24.91
N ASN A 222 2.26 15.15 -25.56
CA ASN A 222 2.03 14.95 -27.00
C ASN A 222 2.87 15.87 -27.90
N ASN A 223 3.01 17.16 -27.57
CA ASN A 223 3.82 18.11 -28.32
C ASN A 223 5.30 17.70 -28.34
N TYR A 224 5.77 17.14 -27.23
CA TYR A 224 7.11 16.57 -27.16
C TYR A 224 7.31 15.41 -28.16
N THR A 225 6.29 14.58 -28.38
CA THR A 225 6.34 13.46 -29.32
C THR A 225 6.47 13.96 -30.77
N ILE A 226 5.85 15.09 -31.11
CA ILE A 226 5.92 15.70 -32.46
C ILE A 226 7.27 16.38 -32.71
N GLU A 227 7.82 17.10 -31.74
CA GLU A 227 9.13 17.78 -31.91
C GLU A 227 10.30 16.82 -32.08
N HIS A 228 10.22 15.60 -31.52
CA HIS A 228 11.22 14.55 -31.70
C HIS A 228 11.08 13.74 -33.00
N GLN A 229 9.92 13.80 -33.68
CA GLN A 229 9.74 13.21 -35.01
C GLN A 229 10.35 14.07 -36.12
N ASN A 230 10.53 15.38 -35.88
CA ASN A 230 11.05 16.36 -36.85
C ASN A 230 12.54 16.70 -36.68
N ARG A 231 13.25 15.99 -35.79
CA ARG A 231 14.72 15.97 -35.68
C ARG A 231 15.24 14.58 -36.01
#